data_AF-A0AAJ5RMT6-F1
#
_entry.id   AF-A0AAJ5RMT6-F1
#
_cell.length_a   1.000
_cell.length_b   1.000
_cell.length_c   1.000
_cell.angle_alpha   90.00
_cell.angle_beta   90.00
_cell.angle_gamma   90.00
#
_symmetry.space_group_name_H-M   'P 1'
#
loop_
_entity.id
_entity.type
_entity.pdbx_description
1 polymer ?
#
loop_
_entity_poly.entity_id
_entity_poly.type
_entity_poly.pdbx_seq_one_letter_code
_entity_poly.pdbx_strand_id
1 'polypeptide(L)'
;MVKKLVYVAVIASLLAACEAKEPAQQPTIDADIVKTAATDFSYVANLPSEKKEHYQTFLNDGDIAVLQTFSPEEMVLIMLDLVHETRIDALYAITYQNSATPTKEKFEQQYMDLRAYDLLETHLMFRYYDQVAINEASTPDRQVVQLEISASNHNFAKTFALQRQDGIWKILLF
;
A
#
# COMPACT_ATOMS: atom_id res chain seq x y z
N MET A 1 37.76 -51.10 -63.91
CA MET A 1 38.95 -50.87 -64.76
C MET A 1 39.34 -49.39 -64.60
N VAL A 2 40.60 -49.11 -64.24
CA VAL A 2 41.37 -47.84 -64.46
C VAL A 2 40.90 -46.60 -63.65
N LYS A 3 41.65 -46.16 -62.61
CA LYS A 3 42.70 -45.07 -62.62
C LYS A 3 42.11 -43.73 -63.11
N LYS A 4 42.27 -42.54 -62.51
CA LYS A 4 43.32 -41.85 -61.72
C LYS A 4 42.70 -40.54 -61.21
N LEU A 5 42.90 -40.14 -59.95
CA LEU A 5 43.68 -38.96 -59.53
C LEU A 5 43.83 -37.81 -60.54
N VAL A 6 43.33 -36.63 -60.18
CA VAL A 6 44.06 -35.36 -60.39
C VAL A 6 43.96 -34.53 -59.11
N TYR A 7 45.12 -34.38 -58.48
CA TYR A 7 45.43 -33.44 -57.41
C TYR A 7 45.81 -32.12 -58.10
N VAL A 8 45.23 -31.00 -57.70
CA VAL A 8 45.89 -29.70 -57.83
C VAL A 8 45.85 -29.03 -56.47
N ALA A 9 47.04 -28.87 -55.91
CA ALA A 9 47.31 -28.17 -54.67
C ALA A 9 47.83 -26.75 -54.97
N VAL A 10 47.96 -25.98 -53.88
CA VAL A 10 48.69 -24.69 -53.72
C VAL A 10 47.80 -23.46 -53.98
N ILE A 11 47.17 -22.87 -52.95
CA ILE A 11 47.65 -22.02 -51.84
C ILE A 11 48.20 -20.66 -52.30
N ALA A 12 47.52 -19.58 -51.90
CA ALA A 12 48.08 -18.28 -51.51
C ALA A 12 46.91 -17.38 -51.05
N SER A 13 46.55 -17.40 -49.77
CA SER A 13 47.01 -16.46 -48.73
C SER A 13 46.43 -15.05 -48.88
N LEU A 14 45.57 -14.66 -47.93
CA LEU A 14 45.47 -13.30 -47.39
C LEU A 14 44.93 -13.40 -45.97
N LEU A 15 45.85 -13.40 -45.00
CA LEU A 15 45.58 -12.96 -43.64
C LEU A 15 45.45 -11.44 -43.70
N ALA A 16 44.29 -10.91 -43.31
CA ALA A 16 44.17 -9.54 -42.86
C ALA A 16 43.09 -9.48 -41.77
N ALA A 17 43.55 -9.04 -40.60
CA ALA A 17 42.82 -8.42 -39.50
C ALA A 17 41.77 -9.26 -38.75
N CYS A 18 42.20 -9.73 -37.58
CA CYS A 18 41.36 -9.78 -36.38
C CYS A 18 40.57 -8.49 -36.19
N GLU A 19 39.25 -8.61 -36.08
CA GLU A 19 38.47 -7.99 -35.02
C GLU A 19 37.25 -8.88 -34.81
N ALA A 20 37.42 -9.92 -33.99
CA ALA A 20 36.27 -10.56 -33.38
C ALA A 20 35.65 -9.50 -32.48
N LYS A 21 34.52 -8.95 -32.91
CA LYS A 21 33.68 -8.05 -32.11
C LYS A 21 33.44 -8.72 -30.76
N GLU A 22 34.07 -8.19 -29.73
CA GLU A 22 33.85 -8.60 -28.34
C GLU A 22 32.34 -8.59 -28.08
N PRO A 23 31.74 -9.67 -27.55
CA PRO A 23 30.34 -9.62 -27.17
C PRO A 23 30.22 -8.52 -26.12
N ALA A 24 29.37 -7.52 -26.41
CA ALA A 24 29.09 -6.44 -25.48
C ALA A 24 28.80 -7.03 -24.11
N GLN A 25 29.62 -6.69 -23.12
CA GLN A 25 29.36 -7.03 -21.73
C GLN A 25 27.99 -6.44 -21.39
N GLN A 26 27.00 -7.31 -21.17
CA GLN A 26 25.78 -6.93 -20.48
C GLN A 26 26.23 -6.27 -19.16
N PRO A 27 25.73 -5.08 -18.80
CA PRO A 27 25.99 -4.54 -17.48
C PRO A 27 25.47 -5.56 -16.47
N THR A 28 26.39 -6.24 -15.79
CA THR A 28 26.09 -7.03 -14.61
C THR A 28 25.69 -6.03 -13.54
N ILE A 29 24.38 -5.84 -13.40
CA ILE A 29 23.83 -5.19 -12.22
C ILE A 29 24.20 -6.12 -11.07
N ASP A 30 25.13 -5.69 -10.23
CA ASP A 30 25.42 -6.36 -8.96
C ASP A 30 24.08 -6.52 -8.22
N ALA A 31 23.68 -7.78 -7.98
CA ALA A 31 22.45 -8.11 -7.27
C ALA A 31 22.41 -7.53 -5.84
N ASP A 32 23.53 -6.97 -5.36
CA ASP A 32 23.66 -6.26 -4.09
C ASP A 32 23.20 -4.80 -4.14
N ILE A 33 23.05 -4.21 -5.34
CA ILE A 33 22.58 -2.81 -5.51
C ILE A 33 21.04 -2.74 -5.52
N VAL A 34 20.34 -3.85 -5.74
CA VAL A 34 18.86 -3.96 -5.64
C VAL A 34 18.46 -4.57 -4.29
N LYS A 35 19.14 -4.17 -3.22
CA LYS A 35 18.72 -4.45 -1.84
C LYS A 35 18.69 -3.19 -1.00
N THR A 36 18.33 -2.05 -1.59
CA THR A 36 17.46 -1.12 -0.85
C THR A 36 16.20 -1.90 -0.53
N ALA A 37 16.10 -2.41 0.71
CA ALA A 37 14.88 -3.00 1.22
C ALA A 37 13.77 -1.98 0.95
N ALA A 38 12.94 -2.24 -0.06
CA ALA A 38 11.71 -1.50 -0.23
C ALA A 38 10.92 -1.78 1.05
N THR A 39 10.91 -0.82 1.97
CA THR A 39 10.01 -0.88 3.11
C THR A 39 8.61 -0.97 2.53
N ASP A 40 7.91 -2.05 2.88
CA ASP A 40 6.51 -2.20 2.52
C ASP A 40 5.75 -0.95 2.99
N PHE A 41 4.89 -0.45 2.12
CA PHE A 41 4.13 0.77 2.36
C PHE A 41 3.14 0.55 3.52
N SER A 42 3.02 1.55 4.40
CA SER A 42 2.02 1.56 5.47
C SER A 42 1.59 3.00 5.74
N TYR A 43 0.29 3.20 5.97
CA TYR A 43 -0.24 4.53 6.32
C TYR A 43 0.19 4.97 7.72
N VAL A 44 0.56 4.02 8.58
CA VAL A 44 1.00 4.27 9.95
C VAL A 44 2.53 4.33 10.10
N ALA A 45 3.27 4.29 8.98
CA ALA A 45 4.74 4.30 8.98
C ALA A 45 5.35 5.53 9.68
N ASN A 46 4.64 6.66 9.67
CA ASN A 46 5.09 7.92 10.29
C ASN A 46 4.54 8.16 11.71
N LEU A 47 3.75 7.23 12.27
CA LEU A 47 3.30 7.37 13.65
C LEU A 47 4.49 7.33 14.63
N PRO A 48 4.38 7.92 15.82
CA PRO A 48 5.35 7.72 16.90
C PRO A 48 5.49 6.23 17.26
N SER A 49 6.68 5.80 17.67
CA SER A 49 6.97 4.38 17.98
C SER A 49 6.01 3.77 19.00
N GLU A 50 5.65 4.50 20.06
CA GLU A 50 4.67 4.08 21.06
C GLU A 50 3.30 3.76 20.42
N LYS A 51 2.83 4.60 19.49
CA LYS A 51 1.58 4.36 18.78
C LYS A 51 1.67 3.19 17.81
N LYS A 52 2.82 2.96 17.17
CA LYS A 52 3.02 1.75 16.36
C LYS A 52 2.94 0.49 17.22
N GLU A 53 3.50 0.52 18.43
CA GLU A 53 3.40 -0.60 19.37
C GLU A 53 1.96 -0.85 19.82
N HIS A 54 1.22 0.19 20.20
CA HIS A 54 -0.21 0.05 20.52
C HIS A 54 -1.02 -0.48 19.34
N TYR A 55 -0.78 0.01 18.12
CA TYR A 55 -1.45 -0.49 16.93
C TYR A 55 -1.12 -1.97 16.67
N GLN A 56 0.14 -2.37 16.83
CA GLN A 56 0.53 -3.77 16.69
C GLN A 56 -0.14 -4.68 17.75
N THR A 57 -0.25 -4.21 18.99
CA THR A 57 -0.98 -4.90 20.05
C THR A 57 -2.46 -5.06 19.69
N PHE A 58 -3.10 -4.00 19.19
CA PHE A 58 -4.47 -4.09 18.69
C PHE A 58 -4.61 -5.13 17.56
N LEU A 59 -3.68 -5.15 16.60
CA LEU A 59 -3.68 -6.10 15.50
C LEU A 59 -3.53 -7.56 15.95
N ASN A 60 -2.73 -7.80 17.00
CA ASN A 60 -2.41 -9.15 17.48
C ASN A 60 -3.47 -9.68 18.45
N ASP A 61 -3.89 -8.84 19.40
CA ASP A 61 -4.69 -9.26 20.55
C ASP A 61 -6.16 -8.85 20.41
N GLY A 62 -6.47 -7.98 19.45
CA GLY A 62 -7.82 -7.43 19.24
C GLY A 62 -8.26 -6.44 20.33
N ASP A 63 -7.37 -6.07 21.26
CA ASP A 63 -7.68 -5.11 22.32
C ASP A 63 -7.76 -3.70 21.72
N ILE A 64 -8.98 -3.18 21.59
CA ILE A 64 -9.23 -1.85 21.06
C ILE A 64 -8.91 -0.73 22.07
N ALA A 65 -8.80 -1.03 23.36
CA ALA A 65 -8.57 -0.02 24.40
C ALA A 65 -7.22 0.68 24.22
N VAL A 66 -6.23 -0.02 23.65
CA VAL A 66 -4.91 0.55 23.33
C VAL A 66 -4.97 1.69 22.30
N LEU A 67 -6.10 1.85 21.60
CA LEU A 67 -6.32 2.93 20.62
C LEU A 67 -6.90 4.23 21.24
N GLN A 68 -7.13 4.28 22.55
CA GLN A 68 -7.74 5.45 23.22
C GLN A 68 -6.97 6.78 23.05
N THR A 69 -5.65 6.72 22.86
CA THR A 69 -4.79 7.90 22.75
C THR A 69 -4.59 8.38 21.31
N PHE A 70 -5.21 7.70 20.34
CA PHE A 70 -5.10 8.05 18.93
C PHE A 70 -6.01 9.22 18.59
N SER A 71 -5.50 10.15 17.79
CA SER A 71 -6.28 11.26 17.27
C SER A 71 -7.24 10.77 16.17
N PRO A 72 -8.27 11.56 15.81
CA PRO A 72 -9.14 11.21 14.70
C PRO A 72 -8.39 10.99 13.39
N GLU A 73 -7.37 11.81 13.08
CA GLU A 73 -6.54 11.67 11.89
C GLU A 73 -5.79 10.34 11.88
N GLU A 74 -5.17 9.98 13.01
CA GLU A 74 -4.45 8.72 13.14
C GLU A 74 -5.40 7.52 13.04
N MET A 75 -6.63 7.62 13.54
CA MET A 75 -7.65 6.57 13.37
C MET A 75 -8.07 6.40 11.91
N VAL A 76 -8.09 7.46 11.10
CA VAL A 76 -8.31 7.34 9.65
C VAL A 76 -7.12 6.68 8.96
N LEU A 77 -5.88 7.00 9.36
CA LEU A 77 -4.70 6.32 8.84
C LEU A 77 -4.70 4.84 9.18
N ILE A 78 -5.06 4.47 10.42
CA ILE A 78 -5.28 3.08 10.82
C ILE A 78 -6.35 2.43 9.94
N MET A 79 -7.51 3.08 9.74
CA MET A 79 -8.56 2.52 8.90
C MET A 79 -8.06 2.20 7.49
N LEU A 80 -7.30 3.10 6.86
CA LEU A 80 -6.72 2.87 5.53
C LEU A 80 -5.67 1.76 5.53
N ASP A 81 -4.87 1.65 6.59
CA ASP A 81 -3.89 0.58 6.76
C ASP A 81 -4.57 -0.80 6.91
N LEU A 82 -5.66 -0.88 7.68
CA LEU A 82 -6.47 -2.09 7.81
C LEU A 82 -7.14 -2.48 6.49
N VAL A 83 -7.58 -1.52 5.69
CA VAL A 83 -8.09 -1.77 4.34
C VAL A 83 -6.97 -2.29 3.44
N HIS A 84 -5.79 -1.67 3.48
CA HIS A 84 -4.61 -2.09 2.72
C HIS A 84 -4.18 -3.52 3.04
N GLU A 85 -4.14 -3.88 4.33
CA GLU A 85 -3.79 -5.21 4.80
C GLU A 85 -4.95 -6.22 4.79
N THR A 86 -6.16 -5.80 4.37
CA THR A 86 -7.37 -6.64 4.37
C THR A 86 -7.72 -7.21 5.76
N ARG A 87 -7.52 -6.41 6.82
CA ARG A 87 -7.78 -6.77 8.22
C ARG A 87 -9.22 -6.45 8.61
N ILE A 88 -10.17 -7.17 8.01
CA ILE A 88 -11.62 -6.89 8.08
C ILE A 88 -12.15 -6.92 9.52
N ASP A 89 -11.70 -7.88 10.33
CA ASP A 89 -12.08 -7.99 11.74
C ASP A 89 -11.72 -6.75 12.56
N ALA A 90 -10.49 -6.26 12.36
CA ALA A 90 -9.99 -5.06 13.01
C ALA A 90 -10.70 -3.81 12.48
N LEU A 91 -10.98 -3.76 11.16
CA LEU A 91 -11.77 -2.67 10.57
C LEU A 91 -13.18 -2.60 11.18
N TYR A 92 -13.83 -3.75 11.38
CA TYR A 92 -15.12 -3.82 12.06
C TYR A 92 -15.04 -3.30 13.51
N ALA A 93 -13.98 -3.66 14.25
CA ALA A 93 -13.80 -3.24 15.64
C ALA A 93 -13.72 -1.71 15.78
N ILE A 94 -13.02 -1.04 14.87
CA ILE A 94 -12.88 0.44 14.87
C ILE A 94 -14.06 1.17 14.21
N THR A 95 -15.03 0.44 13.65
CA THR A 95 -16.25 1.03 13.07
C THR A 95 -17.23 1.37 14.20
N TYR A 96 -17.84 2.55 14.12
CA TYR A 96 -18.82 3.01 15.09
C TYR A 96 -20.04 2.08 15.10
N GLN A 97 -20.41 1.60 16.28
CA GLN A 97 -21.49 0.64 16.45
C GLN A 97 -22.76 1.35 16.88
N ASN A 98 -23.83 1.20 16.10
CA ASN A 98 -25.17 1.67 16.41
C ASN A 98 -26.22 0.64 15.90
N SER A 99 -27.51 0.98 16.00
CA SER A 99 -28.59 0.08 15.55
C SER A 99 -28.61 -0.18 14.03
N ALA A 100 -27.95 0.65 13.23
CA ALA A 100 -27.82 0.50 11.78
C ALA A 100 -26.55 -0.29 11.39
N THR A 101 -25.55 -0.41 12.29
CA THR A 101 -24.34 -1.16 12.01
C THR A 101 -24.67 -2.65 11.81
N PRO A 102 -24.23 -3.27 10.71
CA PRO A 102 -24.48 -4.68 10.47
C PRO A 102 -23.82 -5.57 11.54
N THR A 103 -24.31 -6.80 11.67
CA THR A 103 -23.57 -7.83 12.40
C THR A 103 -22.21 -8.04 11.75
N LYS A 104 -21.23 -8.55 12.51
CA LYS A 104 -19.88 -8.83 12.01
C LYS A 104 -19.91 -9.69 10.73
N GLU A 105 -20.70 -10.77 10.70
CA GLU A 105 -20.77 -11.62 9.49
C GLU A 105 -21.32 -10.86 8.28
N LYS A 106 -22.32 -9.98 8.49
CA LYS A 106 -22.87 -9.16 7.40
C LYS A 106 -21.91 -8.08 6.95
N PHE A 107 -21.13 -7.50 7.86
CA PHE A 107 -20.08 -6.55 7.53
C PHE A 107 -19.01 -7.20 6.65
N GLU A 108 -18.52 -8.38 7.04
CA GLU A 108 -17.52 -9.14 6.28
C GLU A 108 -18.04 -9.50 4.88
N GLN A 109 -19.28 -9.99 4.78
CA GLN A 109 -19.92 -10.26 3.48
C GLN A 109 -19.99 -9.01 2.61
N GLN A 110 -20.43 -7.89 3.18
CA GLN A 110 -20.51 -6.62 2.45
C GLN A 110 -19.14 -6.09 2.04
N TYR A 111 -18.10 -6.36 2.83
CA TYR A 111 -16.74 -5.97 2.51
C TYR A 111 -16.17 -6.80 1.36
N MET A 112 -16.49 -8.10 1.30
CA MET A 112 -16.09 -8.97 0.19
C MET A 112 -16.91 -8.70 -1.09
N ASP A 113 -18.15 -8.25 -0.93
CA ASP A 113 -19.00 -7.81 -2.02
C ASP A 113 -18.58 -6.41 -2.52
N LEU A 114 -19.01 -6.02 -3.73
CA LEU A 114 -18.68 -4.74 -4.40
C LEU A 114 -18.98 -3.45 -3.59
N ARG A 115 -19.52 -3.56 -2.37
CA ARG A 115 -19.79 -2.42 -1.47
C ARG A 115 -18.53 -1.89 -0.78
N ALA A 116 -17.45 -2.68 -0.65
CA ALA A 116 -16.15 -2.16 -0.22
C ALA A 116 -15.42 -1.35 -1.29
N TYR A 117 -15.94 -1.29 -2.53
CA TYR A 117 -15.24 -0.66 -3.64
C TYR A 117 -14.87 0.80 -3.35
N ASP A 118 -15.71 1.55 -2.62
CA ASP A 118 -15.39 2.93 -2.25
C ASP A 118 -14.20 3.04 -1.28
N LEU A 119 -14.09 2.13 -0.30
CA LEU A 119 -12.92 2.08 0.60
C LEU A 119 -11.67 1.59 -0.14
N LEU A 120 -11.85 0.62 -1.05
CA LEU A 120 -10.79 0.11 -1.91
C LEU A 120 -10.21 1.22 -2.82
N GLU A 121 -11.09 1.89 -3.53
CA GLU A 121 -10.76 3.02 -4.40
C GLU A 121 -10.12 4.17 -3.61
N THR A 122 -10.69 4.49 -2.45
CA THR A 122 -10.13 5.51 -1.56
C THR A 122 -8.70 5.19 -1.17
N HIS A 123 -8.40 3.98 -0.66
CA HIS A 123 -7.03 3.69 -0.26
C HIS A 123 -6.08 3.78 -1.47
N LEU A 124 -6.49 3.30 -2.65
CA LEU A 124 -5.65 3.38 -3.84
C LEU A 124 -5.39 4.83 -4.25
N MET A 125 -6.42 5.68 -4.26
CA MET A 125 -6.32 7.07 -4.67
C MET A 125 -5.51 7.91 -3.68
N PHE A 126 -5.72 7.71 -2.37
CA PHE A 126 -5.06 8.47 -1.31
C PHE A 126 -3.82 7.78 -0.73
N ARG A 127 -3.25 6.78 -1.43
CA ARG A 127 -2.00 6.13 -1.00
C ARG A 127 -0.86 7.12 -0.78
N TYR A 128 -0.82 8.18 -1.58
CA TYR A 128 0.17 9.25 -1.51
C TYR A 128 -0.50 10.57 -1.09
N TYR A 129 -1.32 10.52 -0.04
CA TYR A 129 -1.96 11.72 0.49
C TYR A 129 -0.91 12.79 0.85
N ASP A 130 -1.22 14.04 0.53
CA ASP A 130 -0.38 15.19 0.87
C ASP A 130 -0.70 15.70 2.27
N GLN A 131 -1.98 15.62 2.65
CA GLN A 131 -2.46 16.12 3.94
C GLN A 131 -3.56 15.22 4.52
N VAL A 132 -3.54 15.09 5.85
CA VAL A 132 -4.62 14.58 6.68
C VAL A 132 -4.86 15.57 7.81
N ALA A 133 -6.09 16.05 7.97
CA ALA A 133 -6.41 17.07 8.97
C ALA A 133 -7.89 17.04 9.40
N ILE A 134 -8.18 17.59 10.58
CA ILE A 134 -9.56 17.92 10.97
C ILE A 134 -10.14 18.97 10.02
N ASN A 135 -11.34 18.70 9.51
CA ASN A 135 -12.16 19.58 8.69
C ASN A 135 -13.05 20.49 9.57
N GLU A 136 -13.37 21.68 9.07
CA GLU A 136 -14.20 22.69 9.73
C GLU A 136 -15.62 22.23 10.10
N ALA A 137 -16.14 21.17 9.46
CA ALA A 137 -17.43 20.55 9.78
C ALA A 137 -17.43 19.76 11.11
N SER A 138 -16.28 19.69 11.79
CA SER A 138 -16.13 18.99 13.06
C SER A 138 -16.84 19.70 14.22
N THR A 139 -17.38 18.90 15.14
CA THR A 139 -17.99 19.32 16.40
C THR A 139 -17.33 18.58 17.57
N PRO A 140 -17.55 19.00 18.82
CA PRO A 140 -16.98 18.30 19.98
C PRO A 140 -17.29 16.80 20.02
N ASP A 141 -18.48 16.39 19.56
CA ASP A 141 -18.96 15.01 19.61
C ASP A 141 -18.71 14.23 18.31
N ARG A 142 -18.37 14.92 17.22
CA ARG A 142 -18.16 14.32 15.89
C ARG A 142 -17.00 15.00 15.18
N GLN A 143 -15.96 14.25 14.88
CA GLN A 143 -14.81 14.77 14.13
C GLN A 143 -14.95 14.39 12.67
N VAL A 144 -14.62 15.30 11.76
CA VAL A 144 -14.56 15.05 10.33
C VAL A 144 -13.11 15.22 9.92
N VAL A 145 -12.47 14.14 9.48
CA VAL A 145 -11.09 14.15 8.98
C VAL A 145 -11.14 14.25 7.47
N GLN A 146 -10.31 15.10 6.88
CA GLN A 146 -10.13 15.24 5.45
C GLN A 146 -8.75 14.75 5.03
N LEU A 147 -8.74 13.87 4.03
CA LEU A 147 -7.56 13.48 3.27
C LEU A 147 -7.52 14.25 1.97
N GLU A 148 -6.35 14.74 1.59
CA GLU A 148 -6.15 15.49 0.36
C GLU A 148 -5.00 14.91 -0.46
N ILE A 149 -5.17 14.96 -1.78
CA ILE A 149 -4.08 14.82 -2.76
C ILE A 149 -4.14 15.98 -3.75
N SER A 150 -2.98 16.47 -4.14
CA SER A 150 -2.75 17.45 -5.18
C SER A 150 -2.08 16.76 -6.36
N ALA A 151 -2.84 16.56 -7.43
CA ALA A 151 -2.34 15.95 -8.66
C ALA A 151 -2.45 16.95 -9.82
N SER A 152 -1.29 17.37 -10.34
CA SER A 152 -1.18 18.42 -11.37
C SER A 152 -1.84 19.74 -10.92
N ASN A 153 -2.98 20.10 -11.52
CA ASN A 153 -3.76 21.31 -11.25
C ASN A 153 -5.10 21.00 -10.56
N HIS A 154 -5.28 19.77 -10.06
CA HIS A 154 -6.49 19.34 -9.37
C HIS A 154 -6.15 18.97 -7.93
N ASN A 155 -7.04 19.34 -7.02
CA ASN A 155 -7.03 18.87 -5.64
C ASN A 155 -8.22 17.93 -5.45
N PHE A 156 -7.96 16.75 -4.92
CA PHE A 156 -8.99 15.80 -4.55
C PHE A 156 -9.01 15.68 -3.04
N ALA A 157 -10.22 15.62 -2.48
CA ALA A 157 -10.42 15.48 -1.06
C ALA A 157 -11.43 14.37 -0.77
N LYS A 158 -11.21 13.61 0.31
CA LYS A 158 -12.16 12.65 0.85
C LYS A 158 -12.27 12.88 2.35
N THR A 159 -13.49 12.84 2.86
CA THR A 159 -13.77 13.06 4.27
C THR A 159 -14.28 11.81 4.95
N PHE A 160 -13.89 11.65 6.22
CA PHE A 160 -14.29 10.56 7.10
C PHE A 160 -14.87 11.15 8.37
N ALA A 161 -16.08 10.74 8.72
CA ALA A 161 -16.67 11.12 9.99
C ALA A 161 -16.29 10.10 11.06
N LEU A 162 -15.98 10.59 12.25
CA LEU A 162 -15.67 9.82 13.43
C LEU A 162 -16.54 10.29 14.59
N GLN A 163 -16.95 9.34 15.43
CA GLN A 163 -17.66 9.64 16.66
C GLN A 163 -17.05 8.83 17.80
N ARG A 164 -17.10 9.42 18.99
CA ARG A 164 -16.51 8.80 20.18
C ARG A 164 -17.42 7.70 20.71
N GLN A 165 -16.85 6.53 20.96
CA GLN A 165 -17.51 5.39 21.59
C GLN A 165 -16.50 4.75 22.55
N ASP A 166 -16.87 4.64 23.83
CA ASP A 166 -16.01 4.05 24.89
C ASP A 166 -14.61 4.71 24.98
N GLY A 167 -14.57 6.03 24.78
CA GLY A 167 -13.34 6.84 24.81
C GLY A 167 -12.53 6.84 23.51
N ILE A 168 -12.86 5.96 22.56
CA ILE A 168 -12.12 5.75 21.30
C ILE A 168 -12.85 6.47 20.16
N TRP A 169 -12.10 7.07 19.23
CA TRP A 169 -12.66 7.60 17.99
C TRP A 169 -12.92 6.45 17.02
N LYS A 170 -14.18 6.24 16.64
CA LYS A 170 -14.58 5.19 15.71
C LYS A 170 -15.11 5.75 14.40
N ILE A 171 -14.83 5.06 13.30
CA ILE A 171 -15.19 5.49 11.95
C ILE A 171 -16.68 5.25 11.68
N LEU A 172 -17.38 6.24 11.14
CA LEU A 172 -18.75 6.09 10.65
C LEU A 172 -18.72 5.57 9.21
N LEU A 173 -18.91 4.26 9.04
CA LEU A 173 -19.03 3.63 7.73
C LEU A 173 -20.49 3.36 7.31
N PHE A 174 -21.44 3.42 8.26
CA PHE A 174 -22.87 3.14 8.07
C PHE A 174 -23.75 4.13 8.83
#